data_AF-A0A5M5BWU8-F1
#
_entry.id   AF-A0A5M5BWU8-F1
#
_cell.length_a   1.000
_cell.length_b   1.000
_cell.length_c   1.000
_cell.angle_alpha   90.00
_cell.angle_beta   90.00
_cell.angle_gamma   90.00
#
_symmetry.space_group_name_H-M   'P 1'
#
loop_
_entity.id
_entity.type
_entity.pdbx_description
1 polymer ?
#
loop_
_entity_poly.entity_id
_entity_poly.type
_entity_poly.pdbx_seq_one_letter_code
_entity_poly.pdbx_strand_id
1 'polypeptide(L)'
;MPDLVTEIDTIKNRENEPTIQIETPVTTEASSTVSFSEDSPLPAWYTNVYPHYDIRNGSLDESVFAANLSEVAMGIGQEVYSNPTMFFEKTYITAGLRDIANRVVRALNGEETDNRVISLQTGFGGGKTHTLISLYHITKTGKSLLSSAYTQHILDSKVAPQFENAQVAVFTNNTTDVSQGRTTDDGITIYTLWGELAYQLGGLEGYNLIKKNDIERISPAANLFRPILEKSAPALI
;
A
#
# COMPACT_ATOMS: atom_id res chain seq x y z
N MET A 1 26.79 -29.84 32.26
CA MET A 1 27.73 -29.97 31.12
C MET A 1 27.83 -31.38 30.51
N PRO A 2 27.34 -32.48 31.13
CA PRO A 2 27.18 -33.75 30.42
C PRO A 2 25.94 -33.77 29.49
N ASP A 3 24.86 -33.10 29.88
CA ASP A 3 23.56 -33.22 29.21
C ASP A 3 23.50 -32.58 27.81
N LEU A 4 24.30 -31.54 27.57
CA LEU A 4 24.38 -30.85 26.27
C LEU A 4 25.09 -31.70 25.19
N VAL A 5 25.98 -32.62 25.59
CA VAL A 5 26.71 -33.47 24.63
C VAL A 5 25.80 -34.59 24.12
N THR A 6 24.98 -35.16 25.01
CA THR A 6 23.94 -36.14 24.65
C THR A 6 22.87 -35.54 23.73
N GLU A 7 22.53 -34.26 23.90
CA GLU A 7 21.53 -33.59 23.05
C GLU A 7 22.06 -33.35 21.61
N ILE A 8 23.36 -33.03 21.48
CA ILE A 8 24.03 -32.85 20.18
C ILE A 8 24.18 -34.19 19.42
N ASP A 9 24.51 -35.28 20.13
CA ASP A 9 24.60 -36.61 19.50
C ASP A 9 23.23 -37.17 19.10
N THR A 10 22.16 -36.75 19.79
CA THR A 10 20.77 -37.09 19.41
C THR A 10 20.33 -36.33 18.15
N ILE A 11 20.86 -35.12 17.92
CA ILE A 11 20.58 -34.32 16.71
C ILE A 11 21.35 -34.85 15.49
N LYS A 12 22.61 -35.28 15.66
CA LYS A 12 23.43 -35.82 14.56
C LYS A 12 22.93 -37.16 14.00
N ASN A 13 22.23 -37.96 14.82
CA ASN A 13 21.69 -39.25 14.38
C ASN A 13 20.30 -39.17 13.72
N ARG A 14 19.73 -37.97 13.52
CA ARG A 14 18.45 -37.76 12.83
C ARG A 14 18.56 -37.46 11.33
N GLU A 15 19.77 -37.47 10.76
CA GLU A 15 20.00 -37.16 9.33
C GLU A 15 19.60 -38.27 8.34
N ASN A 16 18.88 -39.31 8.76
CA ASN A 16 18.42 -40.41 7.89
C ASN A 16 16.89 -40.62 7.93
N GLU A 17 16.10 -39.55 8.00
CA GLU A 17 14.68 -39.62 7.66
C GLU A 17 14.49 -39.39 6.14
N PRO A 18 13.63 -40.17 5.47
CA PRO A 18 13.40 -40.01 4.03
C PRO A 18 12.84 -38.61 3.78
N THR A 19 13.49 -37.87 2.89
CA THR A 19 13.02 -36.57 2.42
C THR A 19 11.64 -36.73 1.79
N ILE A 20 10.59 -36.29 2.49
CA ILE A 20 9.28 -36.13 1.90
C ILE A 20 9.39 -34.95 0.94
N GLN A 21 9.43 -35.23 -0.35
CA GLN A 21 9.27 -34.21 -1.38
C GLN A 21 7.88 -33.61 -1.21
N ILE A 22 7.82 -32.34 -0.78
CA ILE A 22 6.58 -31.56 -0.84
C ILE A 22 6.38 -31.24 -2.31
N GLU A 23 5.60 -32.07 -3.01
CA GLU A 23 5.09 -31.71 -4.33
C GLU A 23 4.28 -30.42 -4.18
N THR A 24 4.79 -29.34 -4.75
CA THR A 24 4.00 -28.14 -5.00
C THR A 24 2.92 -28.55 -6.01
N PRO A 25 1.62 -28.47 -5.69
CA PRO A 25 0.62 -28.75 -6.70
C PRO A 25 0.73 -27.66 -7.75
N VAL A 26 1.13 -28.05 -8.96
CA VAL A 26 0.97 -27.22 -10.15
C VAL A 26 -0.54 -27.04 -10.32
N THR A 27 -1.07 -25.92 -9.82
CA THR A 27 -2.42 -25.48 -10.16
C THR A 27 -2.39 -25.15 -11.65
N THR A 28 -2.75 -26.14 -12.45
CA THR A 28 -3.09 -25.92 -13.84
C THR A 28 -4.40 -25.16 -13.81
N GLU A 29 -4.34 -23.83 -13.94
CA GLU A 29 -5.54 -23.04 -14.21
C GLU A 29 -6.08 -23.47 -15.57
N ALA A 30 -7.04 -24.40 -15.53
CA ALA A 30 -7.93 -24.61 -16.64
C ALA A 30 -8.74 -23.33 -16.80
N SER A 31 -8.30 -22.44 -17.68
CA SER A 31 -9.10 -21.32 -18.17
C SER A 31 -10.24 -21.90 -19.02
N SER A 32 -11.28 -22.38 -18.35
CA SER A 32 -12.55 -22.68 -18.98
C SER A 32 -13.31 -21.37 -19.13
N THR A 33 -13.33 -20.85 -20.36
CA THR A 33 -14.25 -19.78 -20.73
C THR A 33 -15.68 -20.32 -20.62
N VAL A 34 -16.33 -20.06 -19.48
CA VAL A 34 -17.74 -20.37 -19.28
C VAL A 34 -18.54 -19.37 -20.10
N SER A 35 -19.14 -19.84 -21.20
CA SER A 35 -20.07 -19.06 -22.00
C SER A 35 -21.42 -18.97 -21.27
N PHE A 36 -21.70 -17.84 -20.64
CA PHE A 36 -23.00 -17.56 -20.06
C PHE A 36 -23.92 -17.00 -21.16
N SER A 37 -25.07 -17.65 -21.41
CA SER A 37 -26.17 -17.04 -22.16
C SER A 37 -26.83 -15.97 -21.28
N GLU A 38 -27.07 -14.76 -21.80
CA GLU A 38 -27.70 -13.65 -21.05
C GLU A 38 -29.06 -14.01 -20.40
N ASP A 39 -29.75 -15.04 -20.93
CA ASP A 39 -31.08 -15.47 -20.46
C ASP A 39 -31.10 -16.61 -19.43
N SER A 40 -29.93 -17.16 -19.04
CA SER A 40 -29.88 -18.23 -18.03
C SER A 40 -29.72 -17.67 -16.60
N PRO A 41 -30.43 -18.21 -15.60
CA PRO A 41 -30.26 -17.76 -14.22
C PRO A 41 -28.81 -17.99 -13.77
N LEU A 42 -28.19 -16.96 -13.18
CA LEU A 42 -26.84 -17.05 -12.65
C LEU A 42 -26.78 -18.16 -11.61
N PRO A 43 -25.83 -19.12 -11.75
CA PRO A 43 -25.71 -20.18 -10.79
C PRO A 43 -25.26 -19.61 -9.44
N ALA A 44 -25.74 -20.19 -8.33
CA ALA A 44 -25.44 -19.66 -7.01
C ALA A 44 -23.93 -19.65 -6.77
N TRP A 45 -23.38 -18.57 -6.19
CA TRP A 45 -21.93 -18.37 -6.11
C TRP A 45 -21.22 -19.58 -5.47
N TYR A 46 -21.78 -20.14 -4.40
CA TYR A 46 -21.23 -21.27 -3.65
C TYR A 46 -21.18 -22.59 -4.45
N THR A 47 -21.83 -22.68 -5.62
CA THR A 47 -21.75 -23.87 -6.47
C THR A 47 -20.60 -23.81 -7.46
N ASN A 48 -20.00 -22.63 -7.69
CA ASN A 48 -18.98 -22.43 -8.73
C ASN A 48 -17.72 -21.70 -8.25
N VAL A 49 -17.63 -21.35 -6.98
CA VAL A 49 -16.42 -20.78 -6.38
C VAL A 49 -16.02 -21.58 -5.16
N TYR A 50 -14.72 -21.67 -4.94
CA TYR A 50 -14.16 -22.35 -3.79
C TYR A 50 -13.68 -21.29 -2.78
N PRO A 51 -14.17 -21.29 -1.53
CA PRO A 51 -13.68 -20.36 -0.52
C PRO A 51 -12.17 -20.48 -0.30
N HIS A 52 -11.53 -19.36 0.05
CA HIS A 52 -10.09 -19.34 0.34
C HIS A 52 -9.74 -20.38 1.40
N TYR A 53 -8.51 -20.90 1.35
CA TYR A 53 -8.03 -21.97 2.23
C TYR A 53 -8.26 -21.64 3.71
N ASP A 54 -8.00 -20.40 4.12
CA ASP A 54 -8.11 -19.95 5.52
C ASP A 54 -9.55 -20.03 6.07
N ILE A 55 -10.53 -19.70 5.22
CA ILE A 55 -11.96 -19.80 5.56
C ILE A 55 -12.36 -21.27 5.74
N ARG A 56 -11.89 -22.15 4.85
CA ARG A 56 -12.24 -23.57 4.88
C ARG A 56 -11.69 -24.28 6.12
N ASN A 57 -10.53 -23.87 6.60
CA ASN A 57 -9.90 -24.45 7.79
C ASN A 57 -10.27 -23.73 9.10
N GLY A 58 -11.15 -22.72 9.05
CA GLY A 58 -11.53 -21.92 10.22
C GLY A 58 -10.37 -21.11 10.82
N SER A 59 -9.29 -20.90 10.07
CA SER A 59 -8.08 -20.19 10.50
C SER A 59 -8.04 -18.80 9.86
N LEU A 60 -9.09 -18.01 10.09
CA LEU A 60 -9.23 -16.69 9.50
C LEU A 60 -8.59 -15.64 10.42
N ASP A 61 -7.51 -15.04 9.96
CA ASP A 61 -6.96 -13.85 10.60
C ASP A 61 -7.81 -12.63 10.21
N GLU A 62 -8.58 -12.12 11.17
CA GLU A 62 -9.45 -10.96 10.95
C GLU A 62 -8.67 -9.69 10.59
N SER A 63 -7.38 -9.61 10.96
CA SER A 63 -6.52 -8.48 10.61
C SER A 63 -6.34 -8.32 9.10
N VAL A 64 -6.50 -9.41 8.33
CA VAL A 64 -6.43 -9.38 6.86
C VAL A 64 -7.53 -8.49 6.25
N PHE A 65 -8.66 -8.28 6.94
CA PHE A 65 -9.72 -7.39 6.45
C PHE A 65 -9.49 -5.91 6.78
N ALA A 66 -8.52 -5.60 7.64
CA ALA A 66 -8.24 -4.24 8.07
C ALA A 66 -7.18 -3.59 7.16
N ALA A 67 -7.63 -2.89 6.12
CA ALA A 67 -6.75 -2.05 5.33
C ALA A 67 -6.15 -0.93 6.20
N ASN A 68 -4.82 -0.80 6.23
CA ASN A 68 -4.10 0.24 6.95
C ASN A 68 -3.05 0.91 6.06
N LEU A 69 -3.29 2.17 5.69
CA LEU A 69 -2.38 2.93 4.83
C LEU A 69 -1.00 3.16 5.49
N SER A 70 -0.95 3.34 6.81
CA SER A 70 0.32 3.57 7.52
C SER A 70 1.22 2.35 7.44
N GLU A 71 0.65 1.15 7.60
CA GLU A 71 1.40 -0.11 7.51
C GLU A 71 1.91 -0.37 6.08
N VAL A 72 1.10 -0.04 5.07
CA VAL A 72 1.50 -0.10 3.65
C VAL A 72 2.65 0.88 3.36
N ALA A 73 2.55 2.11 3.87
CA ALA A 73 3.59 3.12 3.67
C ALA A 73 4.91 2.74 4.37
N MET A 74 4.84 2.05 5.51
CA MET A 74 6.00 1.54 6.25
C MET A 74 6.53 0.20 5.73
N GLY A 75 5.80 -0.48 4.84
CA GLY A 75 6.17 -1.81 4.33
C GLY A 75 6.05 -2.95 5.35
N ILE A 76 5.30 -2.75 6.43
CA ILE A 76 5.09 -3.76 7.50
C ILE A 76 3.71 -4.41 7.46
N GLY A 77 2.82 -3.92 6.58
CA GLY A 77 1.46 -4.44 6.44
C GLY A 77 1.39 -5.76 5.71
N GLN A 78 0.23 -6.42 5.83
CA GLN A 78 -0.09 -7.66 5.13
C GLN A 78 0.23 -7.56 3.63
N GLU A 79 0.81 -8.62 3.07
CA GLU A 79 1.30 -8.61 1.68
C GLU A 79 0.19 -8.27 0.67
N VAL A 80 -1.05 -8.68 0.96
CA VAL A 80 -2.24 -8.34 0.15
C VAL A 80 -2.47 -6.83 -0.02
N TYR A 81 -2.03 -6.01 0.95
CA TYR A 81 -2.11 -4.56 0.88
C TYR A 81 -0.79 -3.92 0.45
N SER A 82 0.35 -4.50 0.81
CA SER A 82 1.67 -3.91 0.54
C SER A 82 2.18 -4.20 -0.88
N ASN A 83 1.81 -5.33 -1.49
CA ASN A 83 2.17 -5.68 -2.86
C ASN A 83 1.13 -5.12 -3.84
N PRO A 84 1.52 -4.23 -4.78
CA PRO A 84 0.55 -3.59 -5.69
C PRO A 84 -0.15 -4.60 -6.61
N THR A 85 0.54 -5.66 -7.04
CA THR A 85 -0.05 -6.67 -7.94
C THR A 85 -1.13 -7.46 -7.21
N MET A 86 -0.84 -8.00 -6.03
CA MET A 86 -1.82 -8.74 -5.22
C MET A 86 -2.98 -7.85 -4.78
N PHE A 87 -2.67 -6.61 -4.42
CA PHE A 87 -3.68 -5.63 -4.03
C PHE A 87 -4.68 -5.40 -5.16
N PHE A 88 -4.22 -5.08 -6.38
CA PHE A 88 -5.10 -4.80 -7.50
C PHE A 88 -5.78 -6.05 -8.06
N GLU A 89 -5.17 -7.22 -7.97
CA GLU A 89 -5.82 -8.49 -8.31
C GLU A 89 -7.08 -8.73 -7.46
N LYS A 90 -7.05 -8.36 -6.18
CA LYS A 90 -8.18 -8.53 -5.25
C LYS A 90 -9.06 -7.29 -5.10
N THR A 91 -8.77 -6.22 -5.85
CA THR A 91 -9.49 -4.96 -5.76
C THR A 91 -10.45 -4.79 -6.92
N TYR A 92 -11.74 -4.61 -6.60
CA TYR A 92 -12.71 -4.18 -7.60
C TYR A 92 -12.60 -2.68 -7.88
N ILE A 93 -12.20 -2.31 -9.10
CA ILE A 93 -12.06 -0.92 -9.53
C ILE A 93 -13.43 -0.30 -9.82
N THR A 94 -14.02 0.33 -8.80
CA THR A 94 -15.26 1.08 -8.94
C THR A 94 -15.10 2.32 -9.82
N ALA A 95 -16.21 2.83 -10.37
CA ALA A 95 -16.20 4.08 -11.14
C ALA A 95 -15.63 5.26 -10.33
N GLY A 96 -15.96 5.35 -9.03
CA GLY A 96 -15.44 6.42 -8.15
C GLY A 96 -13.93 6.29 -7.89
N LEU A 97 -13.42 5.06 -7.69
CA LEU A 97 -11.98 4.82 -7.54
C LEU A 97 -11.23 5.17 -8.82
N ARG A 98 -11.78 4.79 -9.98
CA ARG A 98 -11.23 5.15 -11.29
C ARG A 98 -11.18 6.66 -11.49
N ASP A 99 -12.26 7.37 -11.21
CA ASP A 99 -12.34 8.82 -11.38
C ASP A 99 -11.26 9.55 -10.55
N ILE A 100 -11.15 9.23 -9.25
CA ILE A 100 -10.13 9.84 -8.42
C ILE A 100 -8.70 9.45 -8.83
N ALA A 101 -8.47 8.20 -9.22
CA ALA A 101 -7.16 7.75 -9.72
C ALA A 101 -6.75 8.53 -10.97
N ASN A 102 -7.66 8.69 -11.93
CA ASN A 102 -7.42 9.49 -13.13
C ASN A 102 -7.12 10.96 -12.77
N ARG A 103 -7.89 11.56 -11.87
CA ARG A 103 -7.68 12.95 -11.43
C ARG A 103 -6.30 13.13 -10.78
N VAL A 104 -5.92 12.24 -9.87
CA VAL A 104 -4.60 12.28 -9.20
C VAL A 104 -3.45 12.10 -10.19
N VAL A 105 -3.55 11.14 -11.12
CA VAL A 105 -2.51 10.94 -12.15
C VAL A 105 -2.36 12.17 -13.04
N ARG A 106 -3.46 12.79 -13.48
CA ARG A 106 -3.41 14.04 -14.25
C ARG A 106 -2.78 15.19 -13.47
N ALA A 107 -3.10 15.32 -12.17
CA ALA A 107 -2.49 16.33 -11.31
C ALA A 107 -0.97 16.12 -11.17
N LEU A 108 -0.54 14.87 -10.98
CA LEU A 108 0.88 14.50 -10.89
C LEU A 108 1.62 14.65 -12.23
N ASN A 109 0.94 14.47 -13.36
CA ASN A 109 1.47 14.78 -14.69
C ASN A 109 1.59 16.30 -14.95
N GLY A 110 1.02 17.14 -14.08
CA GLY A 110 0.97 18.59 -14.27
C GLY A 110 -0.11 19.06 -15.25
N GLU A 111 -1.07 18.20 -15.60
CA GLU A 111 -2.17 18.50 -16.54
C GLU A 111 -3.35 19.21 -15.88
N GLU A 112 -3.49 19.13 -14.55
CA GLU A 112 -4.59 19.74 -13.80
C GLU A 112 -4.19 21.12 -13.22
N THR A 113 -4.99 22.15 -13.53
CA THR A 113 -4.86 23.51 -12.95
C THR A 113 -5.80 23.77 -11.78
N ASP A 114 -6.70 22.83 -11.47
CA ASP A 114 -7.70 22.93 -10.41
C ASP A 114 -7.10 22.66 -9.00
N ASN A 115 -7.95 22.81 -7.98
CA ASN A 115 -7.57 22.58 -6.59
C ASN A 115 -7.12 21.13 -6.36
N ARG A 116 -5.87 20.96 -5.89
CA ARG A 116 -5.21 19.66 -5.66
C ARG A 116 -5.44 19.08 -4.27
N VAL A 117 -6.47 19.56 -3.57
CA VAL A 117 -6.92 19.02 -2.29
C VAL A 117 -8.18 18.21 -2.51
N ILE A 118 -8.14 16.91 -2.20
CA ILE A 118 -9.25 15.99 -2.40
C ILE A 118 -9.74 15.48 -1.05
N SER A 119 -11.03 15.69 -0.76
CA SER A 119 -11.68 15.12 0.42
C SER A 119 -12.47 13.88 0.03
N LEU A 120 -12.08 12.73 0.57
CA LEU A 120 -12.80 11.48 0.40
C LEU A 120 -14.02 11.42 1.33
N GLN A 121 -15.20 11.73 0.79
CA GLN A 121 -16.45 11.60 1.53
C GLN A 121 -17.15 10.29 1.16
N THR A 122 -17.09 9.32 2.07
CA THR A 122 -17.84 8.07 1.95
C THR A 122 -18.47 7.71 3.30
N GLY A 123 -19.58 6.97 3.27
CA GLY A 123 -20.12 6.31 4.45
C GLY A 123 -19.17 5.27 5.07
N PHE A 124 -19.60 4.66 6.17
CA PHE A 124 -18.90 3.51 6.77
C PHE A 124 -18.75 2.38 5.75
N GLY A 125 -17.57 1.77 5.67
CA GLY A 125 -17.27 0.73 4.69
C GLY A 125 -17.10 1.21 3.24
N GLY A 126 -17.20 2.52 2.96
CA GLY A 126 -17.13 3.07 1.60
C GLY A 126 -15.75 3.09 0.94
N GLY A 127 -14.76 2.35 1.45
CA GLY A 127 -13.49 2.13 0.77
C GLY A 127 -12.45 3.26 0.84
N LYS A 128 -12.55 4.24 1.76
CA LYS A 128 -11.58 5.35 1.85
C LYS A 128 -10.12 4.88 1.96
N THR A 129 -9.82 4.02 2.93
CA THR A 129 -8.46 3.50 3.11
C THR A 129 -8.00 2.72 1.89
N HIS A 130 -8.91 1.97 1.27
CA HIS A 130 -8.64 1.22 0.04
C HIS A 130 -8.31 2.15 -1.14
N THR A 131 -9.05 3.25 -1.27
CA THR A 131 -8.77 4.31 -2.25
C THR A 131 -7.40 4.93 -1.99
N LEU A 132 -7.07 5.28 -0.75
CA LEU A 132 -5.77 5.85 -0.42
C LEU A 132 -4.62 4.88 -0.71
N ILE A 133 -4.76 3.59 -0.39
CA ILE A 133 -3.77 2.56 -0.74
C ILE A 133 -3.64 2.40 -2.26
N SER A 134 -4.75 2.47 -2.98
CA SER A 134 -4.73 2.43 -4.46
C SER A 134 -3.93 3.61 -5.01
N LEU A 135 -4.18 4.83 -4.52
CA LEU A 135 -3.45 6.03 -4.92
C LEU A 135 -1.96 5.95 -4.54
N TYR A 136 -1.64 5.41 -3.36
CA TYR A 136 -0.27 5.16 -2.94
C TYR A 136 0.46 4.26 -3.94
N HIS A 137 -0.12 3.11 -4.28
CA HIS A 137 0.49 2.16 -5.22
C HIS A 137 0.63 2.74 -6.62
N ILE A 138 -0.42 3.38 -7.15
CA ILE A 138 -0.39 4.06 -8.46
C ILE A 138 0.75 5.08 -8.52
N THR A 139 0.89 5.88 -7.47
CA THR A 139 1.87 6.97 -7.39
C THR A 139 3.30 6.46 -7.25
N LYS A 140 3.51 5.41 -6.44
CA LYS A 140 4.83 4.76 -6.27
C LYS A 140 5.26 3.96 -7.50
N THR A 141 4.32 3.33 -8.19
CA THR A 141 4.60 2.46 -9.34
C THR A 141 4.78 3.25 -10.65
N GLY A 142 4.11 4.40 -10.77
CA GLY A 142 4.26 5.33 -11.90
C GLY A 142 4.08 4.65 -13.27
N LYS A 143 4.99 4.87 -14.21
CA LYS A 143 4.91 4.30 -15.58
C LYS A 143 4.84 2.78 -15.60
N SER A 144 5.42 2.10 -14.61
CA SER A 144 5.35 0.63 -14.54
C SER A 144 3.96 0.13 -14.13
N LEU A 145 3.04 1.01 -13.75
CA LEU A 145 1.70 0.64 -13.33
C LEU A 145 1.00 -0.21 -14.38
N LEU A 146 1.11 0.10 -15.67
CA LEU A 146 0.36 -0.59 -16.73
C LEU A 146 1.06 -1.85 -17.27
N SER A 147 2.16 -2.29 -16.65
CA SER A 147 2.90 -3.48 -17.10
C SER A 147 2.25 -4.81 -16.71
N SER A 148 1.27 -4.80 -15.79
CA SER A 148 0.57 -5.99 -15.33
C SER A 148 -0.88 -6.02 -15.84
N ALA A 149 -1.39 -7.21 -16.17
CA ALA A 149 -2.77 -7.38 -16.63
C ALA A 149 -3.80 -6.91 -15.56
N TYR A 150 -3.45 -7.06 -14.28
CA TYR A 150 -4.30 -6.68 -13.15
C TYR A 150 -4.41 -5.16 -12.95
N THR A 151 -3.54 -4.38 -13.57
CA THR A 151 -3.44 -2.93 -13.35
C THR A 151 -3.74 -2.11 -14.61
N GLN A 152 -3.72 -2.73 -15.79
CA GLN A 152 -4.04 -2.09 -17.07
C GLN A 152 -5.41 -1.41 -17.12
N HIS A 153 -6.36 -1.91 -16.34
CA HIS A 153 -7.74 -1.41 -16.33
C HIS A 153 -8.00 -0.41 -15.20
N ILE A 154 -7.01 0.00 -14.41
CA ILE A 154 -7.21 0.93 -13.27
C ILE A 154 -7.58 2.33 -13.76
N LEU A 155 -6.88 2.82 -14.78
CA LEU A 155 -7.04 4.15 -15.35
C LEU A 155 -7.88 4.12 -16.63
N ASP A 156 -8.29 5.30 -17.09
CA ASP A 156 -8.91 5.43 -18.40
C ASP A 156 -7.86 5.26 -19.51
N SER A 157 -8.27 4.79 -20.69
CA SER A 157 -7.36 4.51 -21.81
C SER A 157 -6.55 5.72 -22.31
N LYS A 158 -6.93 6.94 -21.91
CA LYS A 158 -6.25 8.20 -22.27
C LYS A 158 -5.40 8.78 -21.14
N VAL A 159 -5.32 8.10 -19.99
CA VAL A 159 -4.59 8.57 -18.81
C VAL A 159 -3.53 7.56 -18.44
N ALA A 160 -2.29 8.02 -18.41
CA ALA A 160 -1.16 7.23 -17.98
C ALA A 160 -0.18 8.11 -17.19
N PRO A 161 0.47 7.58 -16.14
CA PRO A 161 1.53 8.28 -15.44
C PRO A 161 2.66 8.67 -16.40
N GLN A 162 3.07 9.94 -16.37
CA GLN A 162 4.23 10.45 -17.13
C GLN A 162 5.52 10.51 -16.29
N PHE A 163 5.45 10.00 -15.05
CA PHE A 163 6.53 9.94 -14.08
C PHE A 163 6.91 8.49 -13.77
N GLU A 164 8.19 8.21 -13.51
CA GLU A 164 8.64 6.85 -13.13
C GLU A 164 8.11 6.44 -11.75
N ASN A 165 8.19 7.36 -10.81
CA ASN A 165 7.60 7.30 -9.47
C ASN A 165 7.46 8.75 -8.97
N ALA A 166 6.70 8.92 -7.88
CA ALA A 166 6.50 10.20 -7.22
C ALA A 166 6.71 10.04 -5.71
N GLN A 167 7.09 11.13 -5.05
CA GLN A 167 7.17 11.15 -3.58
C GLN A 167 5.77 11.00 -3.01
N VAL A 168 5.62 10.23 -1.94
CA VAL A 168 4.35 10.06 -1.26
C VAL A 168 4.59 10.27 0.22
N ALA A 169 3.99 11.31 0.78
CA ALA A 169 3.94 11.52 2.21
C ALA A 169 2.60 11.00 2.74
N VAL A 170 2.65 10.22 3.82
CA VAL A 170 1.48 9.66 4.49
C VAL A 170 1.51 10.12 5.94
N PHE A 171 0.48 10.86 6.31
CA PHE A 171 0.25 11.26 7.70
C PHE A 171 -1.06 10.67 8.21
N THR A 172 -0.96 9.89 9.27
CA THR A 172 -2.10 9.26 9.95
C THR A 172 -2.03 9.55 11.44
N ASN A 173 -3.08 9.16 12.17
CA ASN A 173 -3.09 9.23 13.63
C ASN A 173 -1.99 8.38 14.30
N ASN A 174 -1.41 7.42 13.60
CA ASN A 174 -0.36 6.55 14.13
C ASN A 174 1.06 7.05 13.76
N THR A 175 1.18 8.12 12.99
CA THR A 175 2.46 8.56 12.44
C THR A 175 3.25 9.43 13.43
N THR A 176 2.60 10.21 14.30
CA THR A 176 3.32 11.08 15.25
C THR A 176 2.47 11.39 16.48
N ASP A 177 3.04 11.20 17.67
CA ASP A 177 2.50 11.76 18.91
C ASP A 177 3.05 13.18 19.09
N VAL A 178 2.19 14.19 19.24
CA VAL A 178 2.65 15.60 19.34
C VAL A 178 3.42 15.87 20.64
N SER A 179 3.16 15.12 21.69
CA SER A 179 3.75 15.33 23.01
C SER A 179 5.13 14.68 23.12
N GLN A 180 5.25 13.42 22.70
CA GLN A 180 6.45 12.60 22.77
C GLN A 180 7.30 12.67 21.49
N GLY A 181 6.67 12.99 20.36
CA GLY A 181 7.28 12.92 19.04
C GLY A 181 7.42 11.49 18.52
N ARG A 182 7.88 11.36 17.28
CA ARG A 182 8.36 10.10 16.68
C ARG A 182 9.85 10.22 16.40
N THR A 183 10.63 9.27 16.87
CA THR A 183 12.04 9.15 16.47
C THR A 183 12.15 8.38 15.15
N THR A 184 12.86 8.97 14.19
CA THR A 184 13.16 8.37 12.88
C THR A 184 14.42 7.51 12.94
N ASP A 185 14.66 6.71 11.89
CA ASP A 185 15.89 5.92 11.76
C ASP A 185 17.14 6.81 11.64
N ASP A 186 16.99 8.06 11.17
CA ASP A 186 18.04 9.07 11.12
C ASP A 186 18.32 9.74 12.48
N GLY A 187 17.63 9.30 13.55
CA GLY A 187 17.85 9.78 14.92
C GLY A 187 17.26 11.16 15.22
N ILE A 188 16.44 11.73 14.32
CA ILE A 188 15.67 12.94 14.61
C ILE A 188 14.33 12.60 15.26
N THR A 189 13.89 13.45 16.20
CA THR A 189 12.55 13.38 16.80
C THR A 189 11.65 14.43 16.17
N ILE A 190 10.57 13.97 15.54
CA ILE A 190 9.58 14.79 14.83
C ILE A 190 8.33 14.96 15.72
N TYR A 191 7.80 16.18 15.84
CA TYR A 191 6.65 16.45 16.72
C TYR A 191 5.36 16.84 15.98
N THR A 192 5.46 17.33 14.75
CA THR A 192 4.36 17.96 14.04
C THR A 192 4.09 17.32 12.69
N LEU A 193 2.85 17.47 12.19
CA LEU A 193 2.49 17.16 10.80
C LEU A 193 3.48 17.78 9.82
N TRP A 194 3.86 19.04 10.03
CA TRP A 194 4.79 19.74 9.14
C TRP A 194 6.17 19.10 9.15
N GLY A 195 6.71 18.77 10.32
CA GLY A 195 7.96 18.03 10.49
C GLY A 195 7.92 16.69 9.74
N GLU A 196 6.83 15.95 9.90
CA GLU A 196 6.66 14.64 9.27
C GLU A 196 6.57 14.75 7.74
N LEU A 197 5.78 15.68 7.22
CA LEU A 197 5.71 15.93 5.77
C LEU A 197 7.05 16.41 5.20
N ALA A 198 7.76 17.29 5.89
CA ALA A 198 9.07 17.76 5.47
C ALA A 198 10.10 16.63 5.39
N TYR A 199 10.07 15.73 6.39
CA TYR A 199 10.94 14.56 6.44
C TYR A 199 10.60 13.54 5.37
N GLN A 200 9.32 13.18 5.18
CA GLN A 200 8.93 12.18 4.19
C GLN A 200 9.16 12.66 2.74
N LEU A 201 8.98 13.96 2.46
CA LEU A 201 9.17 14.51 1.11
C LEU A 201 10.63 14.86 0.82
N GLY A 202 11.31 15.52 1.77
CA GLY A 202 12.65 16.10 1.57
C GLY A 202 13.76 15.43 2.38
N GLY A 203 13.47 14.34 3.09
CA GLY A 203 14.42 13.67 3.98
C GLY A 203 14.89 14.57 5.13
N LEU A 204 16.09 14.27 5.63
CA LEU A 204 16.74 15.04 6.69
C LEU A 204 16.98 16.51 6.28
N GLU A 205 17.28 16.78 5.01
CA GLU A 205 17.47 18.14 4.49
C GLU A 205 16.17 18.94 4.57
N GLY A 206 15.06 18.37 4.11
CA GLY A 206 13.74 18.99 4.19
C GLY A 206 13.32 19.27 5.63
N TYR A 207 13.49 18.31 6.54
CA TYR A 207 13.21 18.50 7.96
C TYR A 207 14.05 19.65 8.57
N ASN A 208 15.34 19.70 8.26
CA ASN A 208 16.24 20.71 8.82
C ASN A 208 15.84 22.16 8.49
N LEU A 209 15.18 22.39 7.35
CA LEU A 209 14.66 23.72 6.97
C LEU A 209 13.58 24.24 7.94
N ILE A 210 12.81 23.33 8.55
CA ILE A 210 11.70 23.67 9.45
C ILE A 210 11.89 23.11 10.87
N LYS A 211 13.08 22.61 11.21
CA LYS A 211 13.38 21.98 12.51
C LYS A 211 12.97 22.84 13.70
N LYS A 212 13.22 24.15 13.62
CA LYS A 212 12.82 25.09 14.68
C LYS A 212 11.30 25.11 14.86
N ASN A 213 10.54 25.18 13.76
CA ASN A 213 9.08 25.16 13.77
C ASN A 213 8.51 23.86 14.36
N ASP A 214 9.12 22.73 14.02
CA ASP A 214 8.72 21.42 14.56
C ASP A 214 8.94 21.34 16.09
N ILE A 215 10.13 21.73 16.57
CA ILE A 215 10.46 21.74 18.00
C ILE A 215 9.56 22.71 18.78
N GLU A 216 9.32 23.89 18.24
CA GLU A 216 8.46 24.91 18.87
C GLU A 216 6.96 24.60 18.71
N ARG A 217 6.61 23.59 17.90
CA ARG A 217 5.23 23.17 17.59
C ARG A 217 4.39 24.28 16.95
N ILE A 218 5.02 25.07 16.07
CA ILE A 218 4.41 26.19 15.36
C ILE A 218 4.45 25.91 13.87
N SER A 219 3.35 26.17 13.15
CA SER A 219 3.30 26.00 11.69
C SER A 219 4.44 26.79 11.00
N PRO A 220 5.16 26.19 10.03
CA PRO A 220 6.13 26.92 9.24
C PRO A 220 5.42 27.93 8.33
N ALA A 221 6.15 29.00 7.98
CA ALA A 221 5.72 29.94 6.96
C ALA A 221 5.89 29.33 5.56
N ALA A 222 5.08 29.79 4.60
CA ALA A 222 5.06 29.23 3.25
C ALA A 222 6.42 29.31 2.53
N ASN A 223 7.24 30.33 2.81
CA ASN A 223 8.56 30.48 2.21
C ASN A 223 9.58 29.42 2.67
N LEU A 224 9.35 28.77 3.82
CA LEU A 224 10.18 27.66 4.30
C LEU A 224 9.71 26.32 3.73
N PHE A 225 8.39 26.13 3.60
CA PHE A 225 7.83 24.85 3.20
C PHE A 225 7.72 24.67 1.68
N ARG A 226 7.49 25.76 0.93
CA ARG A 226 7.39 25.71 -0.54
C ARG A 226 8.63 25.09 -1.23
N PRO A 227 9.88 25.43 -0.86
CA PRO A 227 11.06 24.81 -1.46
C PRO A 227 11.10 23.29 -1.29
N ILE A 228 10.57 22.76 -0.18
CA ILE A 228 10.47 21.32 0.07
C ILE A 228 9.51 20.68 -0.94
N LEU A 229 8.33 21.29 -1.14
CA LEU A 229 7.35 20.82 -2.12
C LEU A 229 7.88 20.87 -3.56
N GLU A 230 8.56 21.97 -3.93
CA GLU A 230 9.12 22.16 -5.27
C GLU A 230 10.22 21.13 -5.57
N LYS A 231 11.11 20.86 -4.61
CA LYS A 231 12.18 19.85 -4.76
C LYS A 231 11.64 18.42 -4.83
N SER A 232 10.48 18.17 -4.24
CA SER A 232 9.88 16.84 -4.12
C SER A 232 8.90 16.52 -5.26
N ALA A 233 8.67 17.44 -6.20
CA ALA A 233 7.70 17.25 -7.28
C ALA A 233 8.15 16.16 -8.29
N PRO A 234 7.22 15.30 -8.78
CA PRO A 234 5.83 15.20 -8.37
C PRO A 234 5.66 14.51 -7.00
N ALA A 235 4.72 15.01 -6.20
CA ALA A 235 4.44 14.49 -4.86
C ALA A 235 2.93 14.34 -4.59
N LEU A 236 2.57 13.29 -3.86
CA LEU A 236 1.27 13.07 -3.26
C LEU A 236 1.40 13.19 -1.73
N ILE A 237 0.44 13.85 -1.08
CA ILE A 237 0.38 14.05 0.38
C ILE A 237 -1.00 13.59 0.86
#